data_AF-A0A822H4E5-F1
#
_entry.id   AF-A0A822H4E5-F1
#
_cell.length_a   1.000
_cell.length_b   1.000
_cell.length_c   1.000
_cell.angle_alpha   90.00
_cell.angle_beta   90.00
_cell.angle_gamma   90.00
#
_symmetry.space_group_name_H-M   'P 1'
#
loop_
_entity.id
_entity.type
_entity.pdbx_description
1 polymer ?
#
loop_
_entity_poly.entity_id
_entity_poly.type
_entity_poly.pdbx_seq_one_letter_code
_entity_poly.pdbx_strand_id
1 'polypeptide(L)' 'MRLLHDQVRIICFDEYKQLFIQIYSRSRTAFTALRSLPSLYG' A
#
# COMPACT_ATOMS: atom_id res chain seq x y z
N MET A 1 1.88 -8.31 -7.95
CA MET A 1 1.40 -8.22 -9.34
C MET A 1 1.12 -9.56 -10.02
N ARG A 2 1.74 -10.68 -9.57
CA ARG A 2 1.53 -12.01 -10.16
C ARG A 2 0.08 -12.52 -10.07
N LEU A 3 -0.62 -12.29 -8.95
CA LEU A 3 -2.03 -12.70 -8.78
C LEU A 3 -2.99 -11.97 -9.73
N LEU A 4 -2.91 -10.64 -9.86
CA LEU A 4 -3.77 -9.89 -10.79
C LEU A 4 -3.51 -10.24 -12.26
N HIS A 5 -2.26 -10.53 -12.61
CA HIS A 5 -1.89 -10.99 -13.94
C HIS A 5 -2.42 -12.42 -14.21
N ASP A 6 -2.32 -13.32 -13.24
CA ASP A 6 -2.72 -14.73 -13.41
C ASP A 6 -4.25 -14.91 -13.37
N GLN A 7 -4.96 -14.14 -12.54
CA GLN A 7 -6.40 -14.29 -12.33
C GLN A 7 -7.26 -13.44 -13.28
N VAL A 8 -6.79 -12.25 -13.66
CA VAL A 8 -7.58 -11.29 -14.45
C VAL A 8 -6.87 -10.92 -15.77
N ARG A 9 -5.67 -11.45 -16.03
CA ARG A 9 -4.84 -11.11 -17.21
C ARG A 9 -4.63 -9.61 -17.37
N ILE A 10 -4.45 -8.90 -16.25
CA ILE A 10 -4.05 -7.49 -16.30
C ILE A 10 -2.57 -7.45 -16.70
N ILE A 11 -2.32 -6.92 -17.90
CA ILE A 11 -0.99 -6.86 -18.53
C ILE A 11 -0.36 -5.48 -18.33
N CYS A 12 -1.17 -4.42 -18.33
CA CYS A 12 -0.76 -3.04 -18.03
C CYS A 12 -1.24 -2.62 -16.63
N PHE A 13 -0.28 -2.35 -15.74
CA PHE A 13 -0.54 -1.94 -14.35
C PHE A 13 -0.47 -0.42 -14.15
N ASP A 14 -0.22 0.35 -15.21
CA ASP A 14 0.07 1.79 -15.12
C ASP A 14 -1.16 2.58 -14.62
N GLU A 15 -2.35 2.28 -15.14
CA GLU A 15 -3.61 2.89 -14.69
C GLU A 15 -3.99 2.48 -13.25
N TYR A 16 -3.54 1.31 -12.77
CA TYR A 16 -3.80 0.85 -11.42
C TYR A 16 -2.86 1.46 -10.37
N LYS A 17 -1.81 2.18 -10.79
CA LYS A 17 -0.79 2.72 -9.89
C LYS A 17 -1.36 3.62 -8.79
N GLN A 18 -2.30 4.51 -9.14
CA GLN A 18 -2.95 5.38 -8.15
C GLN A 18 -3.74 4.57 -7.12
N LEU A 19 -4.49 3.55 -7.56
CA LEU A 19 -5.23 2.66 -6.67
C LEU A 19 -4.30 1.90 -5.72
N PHE A 20 -3.18 1.38 -6.22
CA PHE A 20 -2.18 0.71 -5.38
C PHE A 20 -1.59 1.64 -4.31
N ILE A 21 -1.25 2.88 -4.68
CA ILE A 21 -0.68 3.85 -3.74
C ILE A 21 -1.70 4.24 -2.68
N GLN A 22 -2.96 4.46 -3.06
CA GLN A 22 -4.02 4.84 -2.13
C GLN A 22 -4.38 3.71 -1.15
N ILE A 23 -4.42 2.46 -1.62
CA ILE A 23 -4.67 1.31 -0.76
C ILE A 23 -3.48 1.10 0.18
N TYR A 24 -2.26 1.22 -0.33
CA TYR A 24 -1.04 1.11 0.48
C TYR A 24 -0.97 2.17 1.58
N SER A 25 -1.25 3.44 1.25
CA SER A 25 -1.15 4.54 2.21
C SER A 25 -2.16 4.43 3.36
N ARG A 26 -3.33 3.83 3.10
CA ARG A 26 -4.36 3.58 4.13
C ARG A 26 -4.12 2.31 4.95
N SER A 27 -3.24 1.41 4.49
CA SER A 27 -3.08 0.08 5.09
C SER A 27 -2.45 0.05 6.49
N ARG A 28 -1.74 1.11 6.89
CA ARG A 28 -1.01 1.16 8.16
C ARG A 28 -1.40 2.41 8.93
N THR A 29 -1.67 2.23 10.21
CA THR A 29 -1.79 3.36 11.13
C THR A 29 -0.42 3.61 11.76
N ALA A 30 -0.05 4.86 11.98
CA ALA A 30 1.17 5.21 12.68
C ALA A 30 0.81 5.91 13.98
N PHE A 31 1.31 5.41 15.10
CA PHE A 31 1.12 6.04 16.40
C PHE A 31 2.47 6.36 17.03
N THR A 32 2.57 7.57 17.59
CA THR A 32 3.80 8.06 18.22
C THR A 32 3.71 7.76 19.72
N ALA A 33 4.56 6.86 20.21
CA ALA A 33 4.55 6.48 21.62
C ALA A 33 5.22 7.54 22.52
N LEU A 34 6.41 8.04 22.12
CA LEU A 34 7.17 9.04 22.86
C LEU A 34 7.56 10.20 21.94
N ARG A 35 7.55 11.44 22.45
CA ARG A 35 8.09 12.59 21.70
C ARG A 35 9.57 12.33 21.43
N SER A 36 9.96 12.39 20.15
CA SER A 36 11.30 12.14 19.59
C SER A 36 11.69 10.69 19.23
N LEU A 37 10.79 9.71 19.36
CA LEU A 37 11.02 8.35 18.85
C LEU A 37 10.29 8.11 17.51
N PRO A 38 10.81 7.23 16.63
CA PRO A 38 10.12 6.83 15.40
C PRO A 38 8.74 6.25 15.72
N SER A 39 7.73 6.62 14.92
CA SER A 39 6.36 6.14 15.09
C SER A 39 6.28 4.63 14.87
N LEU A 40 5.50 3.96 15.73
CA LEU A 40 5.20 2.55 15.57
C LEU A 40 4.08 2.41 14.53
N TYR A 41 4.19 1.40 13.68
CA TYR A 41 3.16 1.04 12.73
C TYR A 41 2.26 -0.05 13.32
N GLY A 42 0.95 0.20 13.30
CA GLY A 42 -0.12 -0.75 13.65
C GLY A 42 -0.88 -1.20 12.42
#